data_AF-X1DID2-F1
#
_entry.id   AF-X1DID2-F1
#
_cell.length_a   1.000
_cell.length_b   1.000
_cell.length_c   1.000
_cell.angle_alpha   90.00
_cell.angle_beta   90.00
_cell.angle_gamma   90.00
#
_symmetry.space_group_name_H-M   'P 1'
#
loop_
_entity.id
_entity.type
_entity.pdbx_description
1 polymer ?
#
loop_
_entity_poly.entity_id
_entity_poly.type
_entity_poly.pdbx_seq_one_letter_code
_entity_poly.pdbx_strand_id
1 'polypeptide(L)'
;MSEDGEAIVFVVAGEPQLLESKYKNQVTQRVAAPLITLDGFTLLIMGKRLARRLSKHEAGFGSQAFIAVRHGEERDINTTYELKVLDDVERTAQLFELLSTQFEPSMVDEAITAAKDIMSS
;
A
#
# COMPACT_ATOMS: atom_id res chain seq x y z
N MET A 1 -14.10 23.77 -3.80
CA MET A 1 -13.09 22.94 -4.46
C MET A 1 -12.55 22.01 -3.39
N SER A 2 -12.93 20.73 -3.45
CA SER A 2 -12.30 19.60 -2.75
C SER A 2 -13.19 18.38 -3.03
N GLU A 3 -13.07 17.83 -4.23
CA GLU A 3 -13.36 16.40 -4.44
C GLU A 3 -12.16 15.65 -3.88
N ASP A 4 -11.99 15.67 -2.56
CA ASP A 4 -10.81 15.10 -1.92
C ASP A 4 -10.97 13.59 -1.91
N GLY A 5 -10.40 12.98 -2.95
CA GLY A 5 -10.08 11.57 -2.97
C GLY A 5 -9.25 11.20 -1.73
N GLU A 6 -9.54 10.04 -1.16
CA GLU A 6 -8.79 9.50 -0.02
C GLU A 6 -7.30 9.37 -0.39
N ALA A 7 -6.44 10.09 0.32
CA ALA A 7 -5.01 10.11 0.09
C ALA A 7 -4.27 9.36 1.20
N ILE A 8 -3.52 8.33 0.83
CA ILE A 8 -2.71 7.55 1.75
C ILE A 8 -1.26 7.98 1.57
N VAL A 9 -0.65 8.51 2.63
CA VAL A 9 0.76 8.88 2.67
C VAL A 9 1.54 7.79 3.40
N PHE A 10 2.58 7.26 2.77
CA PHE A 10 3.28 6.08 3.30
C PHE A 10 4.73 5.94 2.86
N VAL A 11 5.50 5.13 3.59
CA VAL A 11 6.75 4.51 3.13
C VAL A 11 6.55 3.01 2.96
N VAL A 12 7.34 2.39 2.07
CA VAL A 12 7.28 0.94 1.85
C VAL A 12 8.17 0.26 2.88
N ALA A 13 7.58 -0.59 3.72
CA ALA A 13 8.25 -1.21 4.86
C ALA A 13 8.98 -2.51 4.51
N GLY A 14 8.64 -3.12 3.37
CA GLY A 14 9.19 -4.39 2.93
C GLY A 14 8.77 -4.73 1.49
N GLU A 15 9.23 -5.87 1.00
CA GLU A 15 8.99 -6.26 -0.39
C GLU A 15 7.50 -6.58 -0.64
N PRO A 16 6.89 -5.97 -1.68
CA PRO A 16 5.54 -6.33 -2.07
C PRO A 16 5.43 -7.78 -2.52
N GLN A 17 4.39 -8.48 -2.06
CA GLN A 17 4.16 -9.90 -2.38
C GLN A 17 2.93 -10.09 -3.27
N LEU A 18 3.02 -10.99 -4.25
CA LEU A 18 1.87 -11.37 -5.06
C LEU A 18 0.95 -12.29 -4.26
N LEU A 19 -0.32 -11.92 -4.15
CA LEU A 19 -1.36 -12.73 -3.54
C LEU A 19 -2.35 -13.21 -4.60
N GLU A 20 -2.73 -14.46 -4.51
CA GLU A 20 -3.82 -15.03 -5.29
C GLU A 20 -5.09 -15.06 -4.43
N SER A 21 -6.18 -14.56 -4.99
CA SER A 21 -7.49 -14.58 -4.38
C SER A 21 -8.48 -15.26 -5.31
N LYS A 22 -9.30 -16.14 -4.76
CA LYS A 22 -10.33 -16.85 -5.50
C LYS A 22 -11.68 -16.22 -5.18
N TYR A 23 -12.21 -15.42 -6.11
CA TYR A 23 -13.54 -14.81 -5.98
C TYR A 23 -14.46 -15.35 -7.07
N LYS A 24 -15.62 -15.91 -6.68
CA LYS A 24 -16.62 -16.48 -7.62
C LYS A 24 -16.01 -17.43 -8.67
N ASN A 25 -15.14 -18.36 -8.24
CA ASN A 25 -14.39 -19.30 -9.10
C ASN A 25 -13.40 -18.67 -10.10
N GLN A 26 -13.17 -17.36 -10.06
CA GLN A 26 -12.12 -16.71 -10.81
C GLN A 26 -10.91 -16.46 -9.92
N VAL A 27 -9.73 -16.86 -10.40
CA VAL A 27 -8.45 -16.54 -9.78
C VAL A 27 -8.10 -15.11 -10.15
N THR A 28 -8.02 -14.25 -9.15
CA THR A 28 -7.57 -12.87 -9.28
C THR A 28 -6.25 -12.70 -8.56
N GLN A 29 -5.36 -11.92 -9.15
CA GLN A 29 -4.07 -11.61 -8.54
C GLN A 29 -4.10 -10.20 -7.98
N ARG A 30 -3.72 -10.08 -6.70
CA ARG A 30 -3.51 -8.84 -5.97
C ARG A 30 -2.05 -8.76 -5.55
N VAL A 31 -1.60 -7.57 -5.18
CA VAL A 31 -0.27 -7.35 -4.60
C VAL A 31 -0.48 -6.81 -3.21
N ALA A 32 0.14 -7.44 -2.22
CA ALA A 32 0.20 -6.95 -0.85
C ALA A 32 1.49 -6.18 -0.67
N ALA A 33 1.41 -4.89 -0.40
CA ALA A 33 2.58 -4.09 -0.03
C ALA A 33 2.52 -3.77 1.47
N PRO A 34 3.55 -4.12 2.25
CA PRO A 34 3.67 -3.68 3.63
C PRO A 34 4.07 -2.20 3.66
N LEU A 35 3.27 -1.38 4.33
CA LEU A 35 3.41 0.07 4.38
C LEU A 35 3.49 0.55 5.83
N ILE A 36 4.15 1.69 6.02
CA ILE A 36 4.02 2.50 7.23
C ILE A 36 3.36 3.81 6.86
N THR A 37 2.31 4.14 7.60
CA THR A 37 1.58 5.41 7.55
C THR A 37 1.76 6.13 8.88
N LEU A 38 1.23 7.35 9.01
CA LEU A 38 1.21 8.06 10.29
C LEU A 38 0.37 7.33 11.36
N ASP A 39 -0.56 6.46 10.94
CA ASP A 39 -1.38 5.64 11.82
C ASP A 39 -0.70 4.30 12.18
N GLY A 40 0.50 4.06 11.67
CA GLY A 40 1.30 2.86 11.91
C GLY A 40 1.34 1.89 10.71
N PHE A 41 1.67 0.64 11.01
CA PHE A 41 1.81 -0.43 10.00
C PHE A 41 0.47 -0.80 9.36
N THR A 42 0.48 -0.97 8.04
CA THR A 42 -0.68 -1.44 7.27
C THR A 42 -0.21 -2.30 6.10
N LEU A 43 -0.94 -3.40 5.84
CA LEU A 43 -0.77 -4.19 4.64
C LEU A 43 -1.75 -3.71 3.56
N LEU A 44 -1.25 -2.97 2.56
CA LEU A 44 -2.08 -2.49 1.47
C LEU A 44 -2.25 -3.58 0.40
N ILE A 45 -3.47 -4.08 0.27
CA ILE A 45 -3.86 -4.98 -0.82
C ILE A 45 -4.30 -4.17 -2.04
N MET A 46 -3.51 -4.21 -3.10
CA MET A 46 -3.74 -3.42 -4.31
C MET A 46 -3.87 -4.26 -5.58
N GLY A 47 -4.52 -3.69 -6.60
CA GLY A 47 -4.55 -4.28 -7.94
C GLY A 47 -3.25 -4.07 -8.72
N LYS A 48 -3.05 -4.88 -9.77
CA LYS A 48 -1.85 -4.84 -10.62
C LYS A 48 -1.50 -3.47 -11.20
N ARG A 49 -2.49 -2.60 -11.46
CA ARG A 49 -2.26 -1.27 -12.02
C ARG A 49 -1.50 -0.36 -11.05
N LEU A 50 -1.92 -0.32 -9.79
CA LEU A 50 -1.23 0.46 -8.75
C LEU A 50 0.11 -0.17 -8.41
N ALA A 51 0.16 -1.51 -8.27
CA ALA A 51 1.40 -2.23 -8.03
C ALA A 51 2.46 -1.96 -9.11
N ARG A 52 2.07 -1.93 -10.39
CA ARG A 52 2.97 -1.57 -11.51
C ARG A 52 3.43 -0.12 -11.48
N ARG A 53 2.65 0.80 -10.92
CA ARG A 53 3.10 2.20 -10.73
C ARG A 53 4.12 2.23 -9.59
N LEU A 54 3.82 1.58 -8.48
CA LEU A 54 4.69 1.50 -7.32
C LEU A 54 6.02 0.81 -7.65
N SER A 55 6.01 -0.26 -8.44
CA SER A 55 7.21 -1.01 -8.84
C SER A 55 8.23 -0.16 -9.60
N LYS A 56 7.79 0.89 -10.32
CA LYS A 56 8.70 1.82 -11.01
C LYS A 56 9.54 2.65 -10.05
N HIS A 57 9.13 2.73 -8.79
CA HIS A 57 9.80 3.47 -7.73
C HIS A 57 10.51 2.55 -6.73
N GLU A 58 10.71 1.26 -7.06
CA GLU A 58 11.38 0.28 -6.18
C GLU A 58 12.74 0.76 -5.65
N ALA A 59 13.52 1.43 -6.50
CA ALA A 59 14.81 2.00 -6.11
C ALA A 59 14.71 3.06 -4.98
N GLY A 60 13.53 3.64 -4.78
CA GLY A 60 13.26 4.69 -3.79
C GLY A 60 12.64 4.18 -2.48
N PHE A 61 12.23 2.92 -2.37
CA PHE A 61 11.46 2.42 -1.21
C PHE A 61 12.14 2.65 0.15
N GLY A 62 13.47 2.57 0.21
CA GLY A 62 14.23 2.80 1.44
C GLY A 62 14.61 4.26 1.72
N SER A 63 14.19 5.21 0.89
CA SER A 63 14.62 6.62 1.03
C SER A 63 13.54 7.67 0.71
N GLN A 64 12.39 7.25 0.19
CA GLN A 64 11.33 8.14 -0.25
C GLN A 64 9.99 7.73 0.36
N ALA A 65 9.18 8.73 0.69
CA ALA A 65 7.76 8.55 0.97
C ALA A 65 6.93 8.75 -0.30
N PHE A 66 5.74 8.17 -0.28
CA PHE A 66 4.80 8.17 -1.39
C PHE A 66 3.43 8.66 -0.92
N ILE A 67 2.65 9.16 -1.86
CA ILE A 67 1.24 9.47 -1.67
C ILE A 67 0.44 8.76 -2.77
N ALA A 68 -0.51 7.92 -2.36
CA ALA A 68 -1.50 7.33 -3.24
C ALA A 68 -2.83 8.07 -3.06
N VAL A 69 -3.27 8.79 -4.09
CA VAL A 69 -4.55 9.49 -4.11
C VAL A 69 -5.56 8.63 -4.87
N ARG A 70 -6.63 8.25 -4.18
CA ARG A 70 -7.74 7.49 -4.76
C ARG A 70 -8.73 8.44 -5.41
N HIS A 71 -8.88 8.34 -6.72
CA HIS A 71 -9.87 9.09 -7.50
C HIS A 71 -11.05 8.18 -7.86
N GLY A 72 -12.24 8.50 -7.34
CA GLY A 72 -13.48 7.78 -7.64
C GLY A 72 -14.41 7.68 -6.42
N GLU A 73 -15.69 7.48 -6.67
CA GLU A 73 -16.70 7.32 -5.60
C GLU A 73 -16.53 6.01 -4.84
N GLU A 74 -17.12 5.94 -3.64
CA GLU A 74 -17.22 4.69 -2.90
C GLU A 74 -17.89 3.62 -3.76
N ARG A 75 -17.19 2.49 -4.01
CA ARG A 75 -17.64 1.36 -4.85
C ARG A 75 -17.63 1.59 -6.37
N ASP A 76 -16.99 2.65 -6.86
CA ASP A 76 -16.76 2.80 -8.30
C ASP A 76 -15.70 1.79 -8.81
N ILE A 77 -16.11 0.92 -9.74
CA ILE A 77 -15.23 -0.04 -10.41
C ILE A 77 -14.12 0.65 -11.24
N ASN A 78 -14.33 1.90 -11.63
CA ASN A 78 -13.39 2.72 -12.36
C ASN A 78 -12.47 3.54 -11.45
N THR A 79 -12.53 3.34 -10.13
CA THR A 79 -11.61 3.98 -9.18
C THR A 79 -10.17 3.88 -9.70
N THR A 80 -9.50 5.03 -9.84
CA THR A 80 -8.10 5.10 -10.22
C THR A 80 -7.25 5.56 -9.04
N TYR A 81 -6.01 5.09 -8.98
CA TYR A 81 -5.05 5.54 -7.97
C TYR A 81 -3.93 6.30 -8.65
N GLU A 82 -3.75 7.55 -8.28
CA GLU A 82 -2.58 8.33 -8.65
C GLU A 82 -1.50 8.11 -7.60
N LEU A 83 -0.27 7.81 -8.03
CA LEU A 83 0.87 7.63 -7.13
C LEU A 83 1.88 8.74 -7.40
N LYS A 84 2.32 9.42 -6.35
CA LYS A 84 3.38 10.44 -6.41
C LYS A 84 4.43 10.17 -5.34
N VAL A 85 5.64 10.63 -5.58
CA VAL A 85 6.67 10.77 -4.55
C VAL A 85 6.29 12.00 -3.71
N LEU A 86 6.38 11.86 -2.39
CA LEU A 86 6.13 12.95 -1.46
C LEU A 86 7.39 13.82 -1.37
N ASP A 87 7.26 15.09 -1.73
CA ASP A 87 8.34 16.10 -1.59
C ASP A 87 8.19 16.86 -0.26
N ASP A 88 8.13 16.11 0.84
CA ASP A 88 8.04 16.64 2.20
C ASP A 88 9.05 15.89 3.07
N VAL A 89 10.17 16.55 3.35
CA VAL A 89 11.30 15.97 4.06
C VAL A 89 10.95 15.67 5.52
N GLU A 90 10.16 16.53 6.17
CA GLU A 90 9.78 16.36 7.57
C GLU A 90 8.85 15.16 7.73
N ARG A 91 7.80 15.07 6.90
CA ARG A 91 6.90 13.92 6.91
C ARG A 91 7.59 12.62 6.53
N THR A 92 8.50 12.68 5.56
CA THR A 92 9.29 11.51 5.17
C THR A 92 10.13 11.02 6.35
N ALA A 93 10.81 11.93 7.05
CA ALA A 93 11.60 11.58 8.24
C ALA A 93 10.72 10.95 9.34
N GLN A 94 9.54 11.52 9.62
CA GLN A 94 8.59 10.96 10.59
C GLN A 94 8.16 9.54 10.22
N LEU A 95 7.85 9.29 8.95
CA LEU A 95 7.46 7.95 8.48
C LEU A 95 8.60 6.93 8.61
N PHE A 96 9.84 7.33 8.34
CA PHE A 96 11.01 6.46 8.52
C PHE A 96 11.33 6.23 10.00
N GLU A 97 11.08 7.20 10.88
CA GLU A 97 11.18 7.01 12.33
C GLU A 97 10.14 5.99 12.83
N LEU A 98 8.89 6.12 12.38
CA LEU A 98 7.83 5.15 12.66
C LEU A 98 8.19 3.76 12.11
N LEU A 99 8.73 3.68 10.90
CA LEU A 99 9.23 2.43 10.34
C LEU A 99 10.31 1.82 11.23
N SER A 100 11.23 2.60 11.78
CA SER A 100 12.28 2.06 12.64
C SER A 100 11.81 1.61 14.03
N THR A 101 10.67 2.13 14.51
CA THR A 101 10.19 1.94 15.88
C THR A 101 8.99 1.01 15.99
N GLN A 102 8.16 0.93 14.95
CA GLN A 102 6.88 0.22 14.97
C GLN A 102 6.79 -0.93 13.95
N PHE A 103 7.83 -1.17 13.17
CA PHE A 103 7.84 -2.23 12.18
C PHE A 103 8.82 -3.34 12.56
N GLU A 104 8.30 -4.56 12.59
CA GLU A 104 9.09 -5.79 12.62
C GLU A 104 8.75 -6.64 11.39
N PRO A 105 9.74 -7.31 10.76
CA PRO A 105 9.48 -8.15 9.59
C PRO A 105 8.42 -9.23 9.81
N SER A 106 8.30 -9.76 11.04
CA SER A 106 7.27 -10.72 11.46
C SER A 106 5.84 -10.21 11.25
N MET A 107 5.61 -8.90 11.38
CA MET A 107 4.29 -8.28 11.18
C MET A 107 3.79 -8.46 9.74
N VAL A 108 4.70 -8.57 8.77
CA VAL A 108 4.35 -8.81 7.37
C VAL A 108 3.76 -10.21 7.20
N ASP A 109 4.39 -11.23 7.79
CA ASP A 109 3.95 -12.62 7.68
C ASP A 109 2.58 -12.83 8.32
N GLU A 110 2.37 -12.24 9.50
CA GLU A 110 1.08 -12.27 10.21
C GLU A 110 -0.01 -11.58 9.38
N ALA A 111 0.26 -10.38 8.85
CA ALA A 111 -0.70 -9.64 8.05
C ALA A 111 -1.04 -10.35 6.74
N ILE A 112 -0.06 -10.98 6.08
CA ILE A 112 -0.29 -11.76 4.86
C ILE A 112 -1.15 -12.98 5.15
N THR A 113 -0.90 -13.66 6.26
CA THR A 113 -1.70 -14.82 6.68
C THR A 113 -3.15 -14.39 6.92
N ALA A 114 -3.37 -13.33 7.70
CA ALA A 114 -4.70 -12.78 7.92
C ALA A 114 -5.40 -12.35 6.63
N ALA A 115 -4.66 -11.71 5.70
CA ALA A 115 -5.21 -11.31 4.41
C ALA A 115 -5.63 -12.52 3.56
N LYS A 116 -4.83 -13.60 3.54
CA LYS A 116 -5.17 -14.85 2.83
C LYS A 116 -6.43 -15.49 3.38
N ASP A 117 -6.58 -15.53 4.71
CA ASP A 117 -7.76 -16.10 5.36
C ASP A 117 -9.04 -15.35 4.96
N ILE A 118 -9.00 -14.00 5.00
CA ILE A 118 -10.12 -13.15 4.56
C ILE A 118 -10.43 -13.35 3.08
N MET A 119 -9.42 -13.50 2.24
CA MET A 119 -9.59 -13.66 0.79
C MET A 119 -10.11 -15.04 0.36
N SER A 120 -10.05 -16.02 1.26
CA SER A 120 -10.51 -17.40 1.03
C SER A 120 -11.87 -17.71 1.65
N SER A 121 -12.34 -16.86 2.56
CA SER A 121 -13.65 -16.92 3.21
C SER A 121 -14.76 -16.31 2.35
#